data_AF-A0A942RH45-F1
#
_entry.id   AF-A0A942RH45-F1
#
_cell.length_a   1.000
_cell.length_b   1.000
_cell.length_c   1.000
_cell.angle_alpha   90.00
_cell.angle_beta   90.00
_cell.angle_gamma   90.00
#
_symmetry.space_group_name_H-M   'P 1'
#
loop_
_entity.id
_entity.type
_entity.pdbx_description
1 polymer ?
#
loop_
_entity_poly.entity_id
_entity_poly.type
_entity_poly.pdbx_seq_one_letter_code
_entity_poly.pdbx_strand_id
1 'polypeptide(L)'
;MKIIRPSRILLTVVLLFMFLVSISGQAFAQVTGRDVVNEALKYEGNRVVMDSAVGVQYIYNKVGIRLPGTLDTLSRQGTLVRKGETLRLGDIVFFGTSSSNLIAAGIFVGNNQFIISHPPYNTIRVMSLSSSEPARYYLGARRIINTSQTTQPTVSNIRERVIQAGLKYLGTPYEFNSNRSSTATFDCSDFTRRAYYDATGKWIPGNSRTQAAFVRENGKVTSNWRNLKRGDLMFFADPTTGRIDHVAIYMGDEHILHATRTNGVNVQRMNSYYNTRFTFGGNILD
;
A
#
# COMPACT_ATOMS: atom_id res chain seq x y z
N MET A 1 4.11 87.58 36.54
CA MET A 1 5.14 86.89 37.35
C MET A 1 4.68 85.47 37.66
N LYS A 2 5.05 84.50 36.81
CA LYS A 2 5.31 83.07 37.13
C LYS A 2 5.83 82.39 35.86
N ILE A 3 7.03 81.86 35.95
CA ILE A 3 7.79 81.16 34.91
C ILE A 3 7.50 79.65 35.07
N ILE A 4 7.09 78.94 34.01
CA ILE A 4 7.25 77.47 33.88
C ILE A 4 7.41 77.12 32.38
N ARG A 5 8.53 76.46 32.02
CA ARG A 5 8.76 75.79 30.71
C ARG A 5 8.23 74.34 30.77
N PRO A 6 7.87 73.72 29.64
CA PRO A 6 8.61 72.52 29.17
C PRO A 6 8.77 72.51 27.63
N SER A 7 9.93 72.25 27.01
CA SER A 7 10.79 71.05 26.93
C SER A 7 10.51 70.18 25.68
N ARG A 8 11.39 70.40 24.69
CA ARG A 8 11.85 69.56 23.57
C ARG A 8 11.16 68.21 23.34
N ILE A 9 10.50 68.08 22.19
CA ILE A 9 10.12 66.81 21.58
C ILE A 9 11.37 66.22 20.90
N LEU A 10 11.83 65.07 21.40
CA LEU A 10 12.90 64.27 20.81
C LEU A 10 12.27 63.34 19.78
N LEU A 11 12.61 63.52 18.50
CA LEU A 11 12.19 62.66 17.41
C LEU A 11 13.12 61.44 17.34
N THR A 12 12.73 60.33 17.99
CA THR A 12 13.46 59.07 17.89
C THR A 12 13.00 58.33 16.63
N VAL A 13 13.84 58.34 15.58
CA VAL A 13 13.66 57.50 14.40
C VAL A 13 14.03 56.06 14.79
N VAL A 14 13.03 55.20 14.93
CA VAL A 14 13.24 53.75 15.10
C VAL A 14 13.29 53.11 13.71
N LEU A 15 14.51 52.78 13.26
CA LEU A 15 14.73 51.96 12.07
C LEU A 15 14.40 50.50 12.43
N LEU A 16 13.22 50.01 12.06
CA LEU A 16 12.82 48.63 12.27
C LEU A 16 13.48 47.73 11.21
N PHE A 17 14.61 47.12 11.56
CA PHE A 17 15.21 46.04 10.76
C PHE A 17 14.31 44.79 10.85
N MET A 18 13.48 44.57 9.85
CA MET A 18 12.73 43.33 9.69
C MET A 18 13.68 42.23 9.21
N PHE A 19 14.19 41.42 10.15
CA PHE A 19 14.86 40.17 9.84
C PHE A 19 13.80 39.16 9.37
N LEU A 20 13.67 38.98 8.06
CA LEU A 20 12.93 37.85 7.47
C LEU A 20 13.77 36.58 7.70
N VAL A 21 13.52 35.90 8.81
CA VAL A 21 13.94 34.51 8.96
C VAL A 21 13.04 33.68 8.05
N SER A 22 13.56 33.36 6.86
CA SER A 22 12.99 32.31 6.01
C SER A 22 13.12 30.97 6.73
N ILE A 23 12.14 30.65 7.57
CA ILE A 23 11.97 29.28 8.05
C ILE A 23 11.56 28.48 6.82
N SER A 24 12.50 27.74 6.25
CA SER A 24 12.22 26.67 5.32
C SER A 24 11.37 25.63 6.05
N GLY A 25 10.05 25.84 6.06
CA GLY A 25 9.09 24.86 6.51
C GLY A 25 9.26 23.64 5.61
N GLN A 26 9.89 22.58 6.14
CA GLN A 26 9.75 21.28 5.53
C GLN A 26 8.25 20.98 5.54
N ALA A 27 7.62 20.98 4.37
CA ALA A 27 6.26 20.50 4.22
C ALA A 27 6.29 19.02 4.66
N PHE A 28 5.73 18.73 5.83
CA PHE A 28 5.48 17.34 6.20
C PHE A 28 4.60 16.75 5.11
N ALA A 29 5.09 15.73 4.40
CA ALA A 29 4.31 15.04 3.40
C ALA A 29 3.00 14.57 4.05
N GLN A 30 1.86 14.94 3.46
CA GLN A 30 0.56 14.53 3.99
C GLN A 30 0.42 13.01 3.87
N VAL A 31 0.04 12.36 4.98
CA VAL A 31 -0.23 10.92 5.03
C VAL A 31 -1.36 10.60 4.07
N THR A 32 -1.11 9.66 3.16
CA THR A 32 -2.08 9.21 2.15
C THR A 32 -2.69 7.87 2.51
N GLY A 33 -3.83 7.55 1.89
CA GLY A 33 -4.43 6.21 2.00
C GLY A 33 -3.49 5.08 1.57
N ARG A 34 -2.53 5.37 0.68
CA ARG A 34 -1.50 4.42 0.26
C ARG A 34 -0.52 4.12 1.40
N ASP A 35 -0.15 5.11 2.20
CA ASP A 35 0.76 4.93 3.32
C ASP A 35 0.12 4.02 4.38
N VAL A 36 -1.18 4.22 4.65
CA VAL A 36 -1.97 3.34 5.52
C VAL A 36 -1.96 1.90 5.00
N VAL A 37 -2.21 1.70 3.70
CA VAL A 37 -2.27 0.35 3.10
C VAL A 37 -0.90 -0.34 3.10
N ASN A 38 0.16 0.38 2.74
CA ASN A 38 1.52 -0.16 2.77
C ASN A 38 1.91 -0.57 4.19
N GLU A 39 1.56 0.23 5.19
CA GLU A 39 1.79 -0.11 6.59
C GLU A 39 0.98 -1.34 7.00
N ALA A 40 -0.30 -1.42 6.63
CA ALA A 40 -1.17 -2.54 6.96
C ALA A 40 -0.63 -3.87 6.38
N LEU A 41 -0.22 -3.88 5.12
CA LEU A 41 0.26 -5.08 4.43
C LEU A 41 1.52 -5.69 5.09
N LYS A 42 2.29 -4.93 5.88
CA LYS A 42 3.43 -5.45 6.67
C LYS A 42 3.04 -6.51 7.69
N TYR A 43 1.76 -6.56 8.04
CA TYR A 43 1.23 -7.43 9.07
C TYR A 43 0.48 -8.64 8.52
N GLU A 44 0.29 -8.74 7.20
CA GLU A 44 -0.35 -9.90 6.59
C GLU A 44 0.38 -11.21 6.95
N GLY A 45 -0.39 -12.23 7.33
CA GLY A 45 0.11 -13.53 7.76
C GLY A 45 0.49 -13.61 9.24
N ASN A 46 0.66 -12.47 9.94
CA ASN A 46 0.94 -12.49 11.37
C ASN A 46 -0.24 -13.02 12.17
N ARG A 47 0.01 -13.69 13.30
CA ARG A 47 -1.06 -14.12 14.21
C ARG A 47 -1.84 -12.91 14.71
N VAL A 48 -3.16 -13.08 14.79
CA VAL A 48 -4.04 -12.09 15.41
C VAL A 48 -3.77 -12.10 16.92
N VAL A 49 -3.32 -10.96 17.42
CA VAL A 49 -3.08 -10.74 18.85
C VAL A 49 -3.99 -9.65 19.44
N MET A 50 -4.86 -9.08 18.62
CA MET A 50 -5.72 -7.95 18.97
C MET A 50 -7.02 -7.99 18.17
N ASP A 51 -8.07 -7.38 18.72
CA ASP A 51 -9.33 -7.21 17.98
C ASP A 51 -9.16 -6.29 16.77
N SER A 52 -10.18 -6.29 15.90
CA SER A 52 -10.10 -5.58 14.63
C SER A 52 -10.07 -4.06 14.75
N ALA A 53 -10.69 -3.48 15.78
CA ALA A 53 -10.67 -2.03 15.99
C ALA A 53 -9.28 -1.58 16.45
N VAL A 54 -8.68 -2.32 17.38
CA VAL A 54 -7.31 -2.11 17.85
C VAL A 54 -6.31 -2.31 16.70
N GLY A 55 -6.52 -3.30 15.84
CA GLY A 55 -5.72 -3.50 14.63
C GLY A 55 -5.73 -2.30 13.70
N VAL A 56 -6.90 -1.77 13.38
CA VAL A 56 -7.03 -0.56 12.55
C VAL A 56 -6.37 0.64 13.22
N GLN A 57 -6.64 0.86 14.51
CA GLN A 57 -6.04 1.95 15.30
C GLN A 57 -4.51 1.89 15.28
N TYR A 58 -3.95 0.70 15.47
CA TYR A 58 -2.52 0.46 15.50
C TYR A 58 -1.85 0.86 14.17
N ILE A 59 -2.40 0.43 13.03
CA ILE A 59 -1.88 0.80 11.70
C ILE A 59 -1.96 2.31 11.48
N TYR A 60 -3.09 2.93 11.80
CA TYR A 60 -3.23 4.37 11.63
C TYR A 60 -2.24 5.15 12.51
N ASN A 61 -1.97 4.67 13.74
CA ASN A 61 -0.97 5.27 14.63
C ASN A 61 0.45 5.20 14.04
N LYS A 62 0.80 4.08 13.39
CA LYS A 62 2.11 3.92 12.71
C LYS A 62 2.36 4.93 11.61
N VAL A 63 1.31 5.40 10.94
CA VAL A 63 1.39 6.47 9.94
C VAL A 63 1.11 7.85 10.54
N GLY A 64 1.09 8.01 11.87
CA GLY A 64 0.95 9.29 12.54
C GLY A 64 -0.49 9.80 12.73
N ILE A 65 -1.50 8.97 12.45
CA ILE A 65 -2.91 9.32 12.63
C ILE A 65 -3.47 8.61 13.86
N ARG A 66 -3.92 9.38 14.86
CA ARG A 66 -4.51 8.83 16.08
C ARG A 66 -6.02 8.62 15.90
N LEU A 67 -6.44 7.38 16.04
CA LEU A 67 -7.85 6.98 16.06
C LEU A 67 -8.25 6.48 17.45
N PRO A 68 -9.55 6.47 17.79
CA PRO A 68 -10.03 5.82 19.01
C PRO A 68 -9.88 4.29 18.91
N GLY A 69 -10.20 3.54 19.98
CA GLY A 69 -9.85 2.12 20.10
C GLY A 69 -11.00 1.11 19.93
N THR A 70 -12.26 1.56 19.80
CA THR A 70 -13.41 0.65 19.73
C THR A 70 -14.13 0.75 18.39
N LEU A 71 -14.81 -0.31 17.94
CA LEU A 71 -15.58 -0.29 16.69
C LEU A 71 -16.60 0.85 16.65
N ASP A 72 -17.34 1.04 17.73
CA ASP A 72 -18.35 2.10 17.84
C ASP A 72 -17.71 3.49 17.64
N THR A 73 -16.63 3.78 18.36
CA THR A 73 -15.97 5.10 18.28
C THR A 73 -15.25 5.31 16.96
N LEU A 74 -14.63 4.27 16.38
CA LEU A 74 -14.05 4.29 15.03
C LEU A 74 -15.12 4.60 13.98
N SER A 75 -16.28 3.96 14.09
CA SER A 75 -17.37 4.08 13.12
C SER A 75 -18.01 5.46 13.09
N ARG A 76 -17.61 6.39 13.97
CA ARG A 76 -18.06 7.79 14.01
C ARG A 76 -17.02 8.76 13.46
N GLN A 77 -15.81 8.28 13.12
CA GLN A 77 -14.72 9.12 12.63
C GLN A 77 -14.84 9.39 11.13
N GLY A 78 -14.28 10.53 10.71
CA GLY A 78 -14.12 10.87 9.30
C GLY A 78 -15.43 10.96 8.51
N THR A 79 -15.30 10.94 7.19
CA THR A 79 -16.43 11.04 6.27
C THR A 79 -17.08 9.68 6.08
N LEU A 80 -18.42 9.60 6.17
CA LEU A 80 -19.16 8.38 5.82
C LEU A 80 -19.02 8.08 4.33
N VAL A 81 -18.68 6.83 4.00
CA VAL A 81 -18.72 6.29 2.64
C VAL A 81 -19.77 5.20 2.61
N ARG A 82 -20.90 5.45 1.94
CA ARG A 82 -22.04 4.52 1.92
C ARG A 82 -21.76 3.31 1.04
N LYS A 83 -22.50 2.23 1.27
CA LYS A 83 -22.47 1.06 0.38
C LYS A 83 -22.84 1.50 -1.05
N GLY A 84 -22.03 1.08 -2.03
CA GLY A 84 -22.16 1.48 -3.43
C GLY A 84 -21.36 2.74 -3.81
N GLU A 85 -20.91 3.53 -2.84
CA GLU A 85 -19.97 4.62 -3.11
C GLU A 85 -18.55 4.08 -3.32
N THR A 86 -17.75 4.81 -4.09
CA THR A 86 -16.37 4.42 -4.39
C THR A 86 -15.48 4.52 -3.15
N LEU A 87 -14.93 3.37 -2.74
CA LEU A 87 -13.91 3.26 -1.71
C LEU A 87 -12.55 3.76 -2.23
N ARG A 88 -11.77 4.33 -1.31
CA ARG A 88 -10.38 4.77 -1.52
C ARG A 88 -9.45 3.98 -0.62
N LEU A 89 -8.20 3.83 -1.05
CA LEU A 89 -7.16 3.20 -0.23
C LEU A 89 -7.14 3.80 1.16
N GLY A 90 -7.03 2.94 2.17
CA GLY A 90 -7.03 3.34 3.57
C GLY A 90 -8.43 3.48 4.17
N ASP A 91 -9.50 3.63 3.39
CA ASP A 91 -10.87 3.71 3.94
C ASP A 91 -11.12 2.53 4.91
N ILE A 92 -11.66 2.83 6.10
CA ILE A 92 -11.93 1.82 7.11
C ILE A 92 -13.28 1.19 6.79
N VAL A 93 -13.30 -0.07 6.39
CA VAL A 93 -14.53 -0.83 6.11
C VAL A 93 -15.07 -1.45 7.40
N PHE A 94 -16.39 -1.46 7.55
CA PHE A 94 -17.07 -1.98 8.75
C PHE A 94 -18.01 -3.12 8.40
N PHE A 95 -18.04 -4.11 9.31
CA PHE A 95 -18.86 -5.30 9.20
C PHE A 95 -19.72 -5.47 10.43
N GLY A 96 -20.97 -5.92 10.25
CA GLY A 96 -21.93 -6.12 11.33
C GLY A 96 -23.30 -6.53 10.82
N THR A 97 -24.24 -6.73 11.74
CA THR A 97 -25.66 -6.97 11.37
C THR A 97 -26.44 -5.67 11.24
N SER A 98 -25.98 -4.60 11.90
CA SER A 98 -26.50 -3.25 11.79
C SER A 98 -25.42 -2.24 12.19
N SER A 99 -25.66 -0.94 11.95
CA SER A 99 -24.75 0.11 12.41
C SER A 99 -24.59 0.17 13.94
N SER A 100 -25.56 -0.36 14.69
CA SER A 100 -25.51 -0.48 16.15
C SER A 100 -24.93 -1.82 16.64
N ASN A 101 -24.68 -2.77 15.73
CA ASN A 101 -24.14 -4.09 16.04
C ASN A 101 -22.99 -4.44 15.09
N LEU A 102 -21.86 -3.77 15.32
CA LEU A 102 -20.61 -3.95 14.59
C LEU A 102 -19.86 -5.18 15.12
N ILE A 103 -19.35 -6.00 14.20
CA ILE A 103 -18.60 -7.22 14.48
C ILE A 103 -17.11 -7.01 14.21
N ALA A 104 -16.76 -6.27 13.15
CA ALA A 104 -15.37 -6.06 12.79
C ALA A 104 -15.14 -4.80 11.95
N ALA A 105 -13.87 -4.39 11.85
CA ALA A 105 -13.40 -3.37 10.93
C ALA A 105 -12.12 -3.82 10.19
N GLY A 106 -11.90 -3.31 8.99
CA GLY A 106 -10.70 -3.56 8.22
C GLY A 106 -10.26 -2.32 7.45
N ILE A 107 -9.09 -2.38 6.82
CA ILE A 107 -8.55 -1.29 6.00
C ILE A 107 -8.69 -1.67 4.54
N PHE A 108 -9.35 -0.85 3.74
CA PHE A 108 -9.49 -1.08 2.31
C PHE A 108 -8.13 -0.95 1.60
N VAL A 109 -7.73 -2.01 0.91
CA VAL A 109 -6.44 -2.09 0.21
C VAL A 109 -6.55 -1.95 -1.31
N GLY A 110 -7.77 -1.73 -1.82
CA GLY A 110 -8.04 -1.60 -3.25
C GLY A 110 -8.75 -2.81 -3.83
N ASN A 111 -9.25 -2.68 -5.06
CA ASN A 111 -9.89 -3.76 -5.83
C ASN A 111 -10.91 -4.60 -5.04
N ASN A 112 -11.80 -3.94 -4.30
CA ASN A 112 -12.81 -4.62 -3.48
C ASN A 112 -12.22 -5.53 -2.39
N GLN A 113 -10.97 -5.30 -1.98
CA GLN A 113 -10.28 -6.04 -0.94
C GLN A 113 -9.94 -5.17 0.27
N PHE A 114 -9.83 -5.81 1.42
CA PHE A 114 -9.47 -5.19 2.68
C PHE A 114 -8.57 -6.12 3.49
N ILE A 115 -7.69 -5.53 4.31
CA ILE A 115 -6.89 -6.26 5.28
C ILE A 115 -7.52 -6.14 6.66
N ILE A 116 -7.53 -7.24 7.41
CA ILE A 116 -8.22 -7.32 8.69
C ILE A 116 -7.45 -8.16 9.71
N SER A 117 -7.45 -7.69 10.96
CA SER A 117 -7.07 -8.46 12.15
C SER A 117 -8.36 -8.93 12.83
N HIS A 118 -8.84 -10.14 12.53
CA HIS A 118 -10.08 -10.66 13.12
C HIS A 118 -9.80 -11.98 13.83
N PRO A 119 -10.03 -12.09 15.16
CA PRO A 119 -9.69 -13.30 15.92
C PRO A 119 -10.20 -14.62 15.31
N PRO A 120 -11.44 -14.70 14.77
CA PRO A 120 -11.92 -15.90 14.08
C PRO A 120 -11.04 -16.39 12.91
N TYR A 121 -10.22 -15.52 12.30
CA TYR A 121 -9.34 -15.89 11.20
C TYR A 121 -7.94 -16.32 11.62
N ASN A 122 -7.58 -16.22 12.91
CA ASN A 122 -6.28 -16.53 13.52
C ASN A 122 -5.06 -15.76 12.99
N THR A 123 -5.06 -15.31 11.74
CA THR A 123 -4.04 -14.47 11.12
C THR A 123 -4.63 -13.20 10.54
N ILE A 124 -3.82 -12.14 10.51
CA ILE A 124 -4.13 -10.93 9.77
C ILE A 124 -4.07 -11.29 8.29
N ARG A 125 -5.12 -10.97 7.53
CA ARG A 125 -5.22 -11.39 6.12
C ARG A 125 -5.92 -10.38 5.24
N VAL A 126 -5.57 -10.38 3.96
CA VAL A 126 -6.35 -9.70 2.93
C VAL A 126 -7.55 -10.57 2.52
N MET A 127 -8.72 -9.96 2.42
CA MET A 127 -9.98 -10.60 2.07
C MET A 127 -10.72 -9.79 1.02
N SER A 128 -11.61 -10.43 0.25
CA SER A 128 -12.51 -9.76 -0.69
C SER A 128 -13.83 -9.40 -0.01
N LEU A 129 -14.29 -8.16 -0.21
CA LEU A 129 -15.63 -7.70 0.19
C LEU A 129 -16.75 -8.49 -0.51
N SER A 130 -16.45 -9.15 -1.63
CA SER A 130 -17.41 -10.00 -2.35
C SER A 130 -17.39 -11.47 -1.92
N SER A 131 -16.51 -11.87 -1.00
CA SER A 131 -16.52 -13.23 -0.44
C SER A 131 -17.71 -13.42 0.51
N SER A 132 -18.18 -14.66 0.69
CA SER A 132 -19.48 -14.98 1.29
C SER A 132 -19.78 -14.25 2.61
N GLU A 133 -18.88 -14.38 3.59
CA GLU A 133 -19.07 -13.78 4.92
C GLU A 133 -18.91 -12.25 4.90
N PRO A 134 -17.81 -11.65 4.36
CA PRO A 134 -17.71 -10.19 4.22
C PRO A 134 -18.86 -9.54 3.47
N ALA A 135 -19.33 -10.15 2.37
CA ALA A 135 -20.42 -9.62 1.56
C ALA A 135 -21.74 -9.56 2.35
N ARG A 136 -21.98 -10.54 3.22
CA ARG A 136 -23.17 -10.61 4.09
C ARG A 136 -23.18 -9.53 5.15
N TYR A 137 -22.02 -9.20 5.72
CA TYR A 137 -21.91 -8.30 6.87
C TYR A 137 -21.41 -6.89 6.53
N TYR A 138 -21.02 -6.59 5.29
CA TYR A 138 -20.50 -5.27 4.94
C TYR A 138 -21.54 -4.15 5.06
N LEU A 139 -21.27 -3.16 5.93
CA LEU A 139 -22.18 -2.06 6.25
C LEU A 139 -21.78 -0.71 5.61
N GLY A 140 -20.55 -0.59 5.10
CA GLY A 140 -20.00 0.66 4.57
C GLY A 140 -18.62 0.97 5.13
N ALA A 141 -18.15 2.20 4.91
CA ALA A 141 -16.81 2.60 5.33
C ALA A 141 -16.73 4.03 5.91
N ARG A 142 -15.61 4.33 6.56
CA ARG A 142 -15.22 5.67 7.00
C ARG A 142 -13.92 6.09 6.33
N ARG A 143 -13.92 7.30 5.79
CA ARG A 143 -12.75 7.94 5.19
C ARG A 143 -12.14 8.91 6.18
N ILE A 144 -10.96 8.55 6.68
CA ILE A 144 -10.20 9.37 7.63
C ILE A 144 -9.38 10.43 6.90
N ILE A 145 -8.77 10.05 5.78
CA ILE A 145 -7.87 10.90 5.01
C ILE A 145 -8.70 11.68 3.98
N ASN A 146 -9.09 12.90 4.36
CA ASN A 146 -9.76 13.86 3.50
C ASN A 146 -8.73 14.74 2.79
N THR A 147 -8.14 14.26 1.70
CA THR A 147 -7.38 15.12 0.79
C THR A 147 -8.35 15.96 -0.04
N SER A 148 -8.76 17.12 0.49
CA SER A 148 -9.44 18.19 -0.28
C SER A 148 -8.45 19.11 -1.01
N GLN A 149 -7.16 18.78 -1.02
CA GLN A 149 -6.19 19.46 -1.88
C GLN A 149 -5.93 18.62 -3.12
N THR A 150 -6.43 19.17 -4.22
CA THR A 150 -5.99 18.95 -5.59
C THR A 150 -4.47 19.05 -5.68
N THR A 151 -3.81 17.94 -5.47
CA THR A 151 -2.97 17.40 -6.53
C THR A 151 -3.72 16.19 -7.05
N GLN A 152 -4.10 16.22 -8.32
CA GLN A 152 -4.22 14.98 -9.10
C GLN A 152 -3.19 13.99 -8.55
N PRO A 153 -3.53 12.72 -8.22
CA PRO A 153 -2.47 11.74 -8.05
C PRO A 153 -1.62 11.91 -9.31
N THR A 154 -0.35 12.31 -9.17
CA THR A 154 0.52 12.43 -10.34
C THR A 154 0.32 11.14 -11.11
N VAL A 155 -0.29 11.28 -12.29
CA VAL A 155 -0.56 10.14 -13.14
C VAL A 155 0.79 9.48 -13.31
N SER A 156 0.86 8.25 -12.82
CA SER A 156 1.83 7.24 -13.21
C SER A 156 3.27 7.39 -12.70
N ASN A 157 3.49 7.18 -11.39
CA ASN A 157 4.57 6.23 -11.10
C ASN A 157 4.08 4.86 -11.59
N ILE A 158 4.44 4.54 -12.83
CA ILE A 158 4.03 3.32 -13.52
C ILE A 158 4.37 2.06 -12.72
N ARG A 159 5.40 2.13 -11.86
CA ARG A 159 5.78 1.07 -10.94
C ARG A 159 4.69 0.78 -9.89
N GLU A 160 4.08 1.83 -9.34
CA GLU A 160 2.95 1.68 -8.40
C GLU A 160 1.70 1.15 -9.12
N ARG A 161 1.51 1.52 -10.40
CA ARG A 161 0.41 0.95 -11.20
C ARG A 161 0.58 -0.54 -11.40
N VAL A 162 1.82 -1.04 -11.59
CA VAL A 162 2.11 -2.48 -11.67
C VAL A 162 1.74 -3.19 -10.38
N ILE A 163 2.12 -2.63 -9.22
CA ILE A 163 1.72 -3.19 -7.91
C ILE A 163 0.20 -3.20 -7.78
N GLN A 164 -0.47 -2.07 -8.05
CA GLN A 164 -1.92 -1.98 -7.96
C GLN A 164 -2.64 -2.93 -8.91
N ALA A 165 -2.12 -3.11 -10.12
CA ALA A 165 -2.62 -4.08 -11.09
C ALA A 165 -2.45 -5.52 -10.58
N GLY A 166 -1.27 -5.85 -10.03
CA GLY A 166 -1.02 -7.17 -9.45
C GLY A 166 -1.92 -7.48 -8.26
N LEU A 167 -2.15 -6.49 -7.38
CA LEU A 167 -3.03 -6.65 -6.21
C LEU A 167 -4.47 -7.01 -6.61
N LYS A 168 -4.91 -6.67 -7.83
CA LYS A 168 -6.24 -7.09 -8.33
C LYS A 168 -6.43 -8.61 -8.35
N TYR A 169 -5.33 -9.34 -8.43
CA TYR A 169 -5.32 -10.79 -8.57
C TYR A 169 -5.05 -11.52 -7.26
N LEU A 170 -4.96 -10.83 -6.12
CA LEU A 170 -4.74 -11.50 -4.83
C LEU A 170 -5.76 -12.62 -4.58
N GLY A 171 -5.25 -13.79 -4.23
CA GLY A 171 -6.01 -15.02 -4.02
C GLY A 171 -6.26 -15.85 -5.28
N THR A 172 -5.95 -15.36 -6.49
CA THR A 172 -6.09 -16.15 -7.72
C THR A 172 -5.23 -17.43 -7.62
N PRO A 173 -5.80 -18.63 -7.81
CA PRO A 173 -5.08 -19.89 -7.66
C PRO A 173 -3.87 -20.01 -8.59
N TYR A 174 -2.87 -20.75 -8.14
CA TYR A 174 -1.70 -21.05 -8.95
C TYR A 174 -1.97 -22.25 -9.88
N GLU A 175 -1.56 -22.14 -11.14
CA GLU A 175 -1.53 -23.25 -12.09
C GLU A 175 -0.21 -23.20 -12.86
N PHE A 176 0.55 -24.30 -12.85
CA PHE A 176 1.79 -24.36 -13.61
C PHE A 176 1.48 -24.28 -15.10
N ASN A 177 2.14 -23.35 -15.80
CA ASN A 177 1.91 -23.09 -17.21
C ASN A 177 0.45 -22.65 -17.53
N SER A 178 -0.11 -21.79 -16.68
CA SER A 178 -1.47 -21.26 -16.81
C SER A 178 -1.80 -20.73 -18.22
N ASN A 179 -3.08 -20.75 -18.56
CA ASN A 179 -3.58 -20.15 -19.80
C ASN A 179 -3.44 -18.61 -19.73
N ARG A 180 -2.47 -18.08 -20.48
CA ARG A 180 -2.11 -16.64 -20.55
C ARG A 180 -3.19 -15.71 -21.08
N SER A 181 -4.28 -16.25 -21.60
CA SER A 181 -5.47 -15.49 -22.02
C SER A 181 -6.56 -15.43 -20.95
N SER A 182 -6.38 -16.15 -19.83
CA SER A 182 -7.31 -16.22 -18.70
C SER A 182 -6.70 -15.58 -17.46
N THR A 183 -7.55 -15.11 -16.55
CA THR A 183 -7.16 -14.64 -15.21
C THR A 183 -7.73 -15.52 -14.10
N ALA A 184 -8.23 -16.72 -14.46
CA ALA A 184 -8.79 -17.68 -13.52
C ALA A 184 -7.70 -18.37 -12.67
N THR A 185 -6.50 -18.54 -13.24
CA THR A 185 -5.31 -19.11 -12.60
C THR A 185 -4.07 -18.41 -13.12
N PHE A 186 -2.95 -18.48 -12.39
CA PHE A 186 -1.67 -17.95 -12.84
C PHE A 186 -0.48 -18.85 -12.47
N ASP A 187 0.51 -18.98 -13.36
CA ASP A 187 1.90 -19.21 -12.95
C ASP A 187 2.57 -17.88 -12.55
N CYS A 188 3.78 -17.95 -11.96
CA CYS A 188 4.45 -16.74 -11.46
C CYS A 188 4.73 -15.72 -12.57
N SER A 189 5.11 -16.17 -13.76
CA SER A 189 5.44 -15.32 -14.89
C SER A 189 4.22 -14.79 -15.64
N ASP A 190 3.13 -15.56 -15.70
CA ASP A 190 1.87 -15.10 -16.25
C ASP A 190 1.23 -14.05 -15.36
N PHE A 191 1.29 -14.24 -14.03
CA PHE A 191 0.88 -13.23 -13.05
C PHE A 191 1.63 -11.90 -13.25
N THR A 192 2.97 -11.92 -13.23
CA THR A 192 3.75 -10.68 -13.38
C THR A 192 3.51 -10.04 -14.73
N ARG A 193 3.40 -10.84 -15.80
CA ARG A 193 3.08 -10.38 -17.15
C ARG A 193 1.71 -9.70 -17.21
N ARG A 194 0.71 -10.28 -16.56
CA ARG A 194 -0.65 -9.71 -16.50
C ARG A 194 -0.67 -8.39 -15.73
N ALA A 195 -0.06 -8.36 -14.54
CA ALA A 195 0.06 -7.14 -13.74
C ALA A 195 0.76 -6.02 -14.53
N TYR A 196 1.80 -6.37 -15.29
CA TYR A 196 2.52 -5.43 -16.15
C TYR A 196 1.65 -4.87 -17.27
N TYR A 197 0.92 -5.74 -17.97
CA TYR A 197 0.04 -5.34 -19.06
C TYR A 197 -1.09 -4.44 -18.58
N ASP A 198 -1.77 -4.80 -17.50
CA ASP A 198 -2.87 -3.99 -16.96
C ASP A 198 -2.42 -2.62 -16.47
N ALA A 199 -1.14 -2.49 -16.09
CA ALA A 199 -0.55 -1.23 -15.70
C ALA A 199 -0.05 -0.39 -16.89
N THR A 200 0.53 -1.01 -17.92
CA THR A 200 1.32 -0.33 -18.96
C THR A 200 0.71 -0.39 -20.35
N GLY A 201 -0.23 -1.31 -20.59
CA GLY A 201 -0.70 -1.68 -21.92
C GLY A 201 0.31 -2.51 -22.74
N LYS A 202 1.45 -2.88 -22.17
CA LYS A 202 2.54 -3.59 -22.86
C LYS A 202 2.77 -4.97 -22.24
N TRP A 203 2.91 -5.97 -23.11
CA TRP A 203 3.27 -7.31 -22.70
C TRP A 203 4.78 -7.43 -22.50
N ILE A 204 5.17 -8.10 -21.42
CA ILE A 204 6.53 -8.64 -21.24
C ILE A 204 6.55 -10.12 -21.67
N PRO A 205 7.73 -10.74 -21.83
CA PRO A 205 7.84 -12.14 -22.23
C PRO A 205 7.09 -13.12 -21.32
N GLY A 206 6.73 -14.28 -21.89
CA GLY A 206 5.74 -15.19 -21.31
C GLY A 206 6.24 -16.18 -20.25
N ASN A 207 7.54 -16.23 -19.96
CA ASN A 207 8.11 -17.08 -18.92
C ASN A 207 9.16 -16.33 -18.07
N SER A 208 9.40 -16.80 -16.85
CA SER A 208 10.29 -16.11 -15.89
C SER A 208 11.72 -15.91 -16.40
N ARG A 209 12.28 -16.88 -17.14
CA ARG A 209 13.62 -16.78 -17.74
C ARG A 209 13.70 -15.74 -18.84
N THR A 210 12.69 -15.67 -19.71
CA THR A 210 12.65 -14.67 -20.78
C THR A 210 12.33 -13.27 -20.23
N GLN A 211 11.53 -13.16 -19.17
CA GLN A 211 11.38 -11.90 -18.42
C GLN A 211 12.71 -11.46 -17.79
N ALA A 212 13.45 -12.40 -17.18
CA ALA A 212 14.75 -12.12 -16.59
C ALA A 212 15.76 -11.60 -17.64
N ALA A 213 15.86 -12.27 -18.79
CA ALA A 213 16.71 -11.84 -19.90
C ALA A 213 16.31 -10.44 -20.39
N PHE A 214 15.01 -10.23 -20.60
CA PHE A 214 14.47 -8.97 -21.08
C PHE A 214 14.73 -7.80 -20.12
N VAL A 215 14.57 -7.99 -18.81
CA VAL A 215 14.88 -6.97 -17.80
C VAL A 215 16.39 -6.69 -17.71
N ARG A 216 17.24 -7.70 -17.87
CA ARG A 216 18.71 -7.48 -17.91
C ARG A 216 19.14 -6.69 -19.14
N GLU A 217 18.53 -6.97 -20.29
CA GLU A 217 18.89 -6.34 -21.56
C GLU A 217 18.37 -4.90 -21.66
N ASN A 218 17.18 -4.63 -21.13
CA ASN A 218 16.47 -3.37 -21.36
C ASN A 218 16.33 -2.50 -20.10
N GLY A 219 16.88 -2.93 -18.96
CA GLY A 219 16.62 -2.31 -17.66
C GLY A 219 17.86 -2.14 -16.81
N LYS A 220 17.74 -1.32 -15.76
CA LYS A 220 18.74 -1.23 -14.70
C LYS A 220 18.49 -2.32 -13.68
N VAL A 221 19.50 -3.17 -13.47
CA VAL A 221 19.40 -4.31 -12.56
C VAL A 221 20.33 -4.17 -11.36
N THR A 222 19.96 -4.80 -10.26
CA THR A 222 20.80 -4.94 -9.08
C THR A 222 20.69 -6.35 -8.49
N SER A 223 21.80 -6.85 -7.96
CA SER A 223 21.89 -8.11 -7.21
C SER A 223 21.68 -7.94 -5.71
N ASN A 224 21.48 -6.71 -5.22
CA ASN A 224 21.08 -6.43 -3.85
C ASN A 224 19.62 -5.99 -3.83
N TRP A 225 18.72 -6.87 -3.38
CA TRP A 225 17.29 -6.56 -3.40
C TRP A 225 16.91 -5.34 -2.54
N ARG A 226 17.73 -4.96 -1.55
CA ARG A 226 17.49 -3.77 -0.73
C ARG A 226 17.63 -2.46 -1.52
N ASN A 227 18.28 -2.51 -2.68
CA ASN A 227 18.40 -1.37 -3.60
C ASN A 227 17.26 -1.35 -4.65
N LEU A 228 16.39 -2.35 -4.66
CA LEU A 228 15.24 -2.36 -5.55
C LEU A 228 14.25 -1.28 -5.16
N LYS A 229 13.59 -0.75 -6.17
CA LYS A 229 12.47 0.15 -6.01
C LYS A 229 11.19 -0.66 -6.12
N ARG A 230 10.14 -0.14 -5.48
CA ARG A 230 8.78 -0.64 -5.66
C ARG A 230 8.46 -0.80 -7.15
N GLY A 231 7.78 -1.88 -7.48
CA GLY A 231 7.39 -2.30 -8.83
C GLY A 231 8.52 -2.93 -9.66
N ASP A 232 9.73 -3.07 -9.14
CA ASP A 232 10.75 -3.88 -9.79
C ASP A 232 10.36 -5.35 -9.82
N LEU A 233 10.71 -6.05 -10.90
CA LEU A 233 10.64 -7.50 -10.95
C LEU A 233 11.83 -8.10 -10.20
N MET A 234 11.58 -9.12 -9.40
CA MET A 234 12.57 -9.90 -8.67
C MET A 234 12.66 -11.29 -9.26
N PHE A 235 13.86 -11.73 -9.59
CA PHE A 235 14.10 -13.04 -10.19
C PHE A 235 14.85 -13.94 -9.21
N PHE A 236 14.34 -15.16 -9.06
CA PHE A 236 14.87 -16.15 -8.14
C PHE A 236 15.28 -17.40 -8.91
N ALA A 237 16.40 -17.99 -8.51
CA ALA A 237 16.95 -19.21 -9.09
C ALA A 237 16.84 -20.39 -8.15
N ASP A 238 16.76 -21.58 -8.75
CA ASP A 238 17.04 -22.82 -8.07
C ASP A 238 18.54 -22.83 -7.63
N PRO A 239 18.86 -23.00 -6.34
CA PRO A 239 20.24 -22.94 -5.84
C PRO A 239 21.17 -24.02 -6.39
N THR A 240 20.62 -25.15 -6.85
CA THR A 240 21.38 -26.28 -7.39
C THR A 240 21.75 -26.05 -8.85
N THR A 241 20.81 -25.54 -9.64
CA THR A 241 20.99 -25.39 -11.09
C THR A 241 21.37 -23.98 -11.52
N GLY A 242 21.20 -22.98 -10.65
CA GLY A 242 21.37 -21.56 -10.98
C GLY A 242 20.34 -21.02 -11.98
N ARG A 243 19.33 -21.83 -12.35
CA ARG A 243 18.32 -21.46 -13.35
C ARG A 243 17.20 -20.67 -12.68
N ILE A 244 16.83 -19.53 -13.28
CA ILE A 244 15.64 -18.77 -12.86
C ILE A 244 14.41 -19.66 -12.97
N ASP A 245 13.69 -19.80 -11.87
CA ASP A 245 12.50 -20.64 -11.76
C ASP A 245 11.31 -19.90 -11.14
N HIS A 246 11.52 -18.69 -10.62
CA HIS A 246 10.45 -17.87 -10.04
C HIS A 246 10.65 -16.37 -10.28
N VAL A 247 9.54 -15.62 -10.33
CA VAL A 247 9.53 -14.17 -10.48
C VAL A 247 8.45 -13.54 -9.58
N ALA A 248 8.75 -12.37 -9.01
CA ALA A 248 7.86 -11.59 -8.17
C ALA A 248 7.92 -10.10 -8.51
N ILE A 249 6.96 -9.31 -8.01
CA ILE A 249 6.98 -7.84 -8.02
C ILE A 249 7.40 -7.36 -6.62
N TYR A 250 8.45 -6.55 -6.54
CA TYR A 250 8.87 -5.96 -5.27
C TYR A 250 7.90 -4.87 -4.84
N MET A 251 7.40 -4.98 -3.61
CA MET A 251 6.49 -4.00 -3.01
C MET A 251 7.23 -3.05 -2.06
N GLY A 252 8.56 -3.08 -1.97
CA GLY A 252 9.24 -2.27 -0.94
C GLY A 252 9.01 -2.84 0.46
N ASP A 253 9.69 -2.27 1.45
CA ASP A 253 9.60 -2.71 2.85
C ASP A 253 9.77 -4.23 3.02
N GLU A 254 10.65 -4.82 2.21
CA GLU A 254 10.90 -6.27 2.18
C GLU A 254 9.71 -7.13 1.73
N HIS A 255 8.66 -6.58 1.12
CA HIS A 255 7.50 -7.34 0.64
C HIS A 255 7.60 -7.66 -0.85
N ILE A 256 7.07 -8.82 -1.23
CA ILE A 256 6.98 -9.31 -2.59
C ILE A 256 5.54 -9.75 -2.90
N LEU A 257 5.09 -9.46 -4.11
CA LEU A 257 3.81 -9.87 -4.66
C LEU A 257 4.06 -10.86 -5.80
N HIS A 258 3.50 -12.07 -5.68
CA HIS A 258 3.76 -13.17 -6.63
C HIS A 258 2.68 -14.25 -6.59
N ALA A 259 2.70 -15.16 -7.57
CA ALA A 259 1.90 -16.37 -7.55
C ALA A 259 2.73 -17.58 -7.08
N THR A 260 2.30 -18.29 -6.04
CA THR A 260 2.96 -19.51 -5.53
C THR A 260 2.01 -20.71 -5.51
N ARG A 261 2.55 -21.92 -5.65
CA ARG A 261 1.76 -23.18 -5.66
C ARG A 261 0.79 -23.31 -4.48
N THR A 262 1.20 -22.87 -3.29
CA THR A 262 0.42 -23.05 -2.07
C THR A 262 -0.62 -21.95 -1.86
N ASN A 263 -0.28 -20.70 -2.17
CA ASN A 263 -1.07 -19.54 -1.76
C ASN A 263 -1.71 -18.79 -2.93
N GLY A 264 -1.54 -19.25 -4.18
CA GLY A 264 -1.95 -18.49 -5.35
C GLY A 264 -1.21 -17.15 -5.42
N VAL A 265 -1.83 -16.12 -5.97
CA VAL A 265 -1.32 -14.75 -5.89
C VAL A 265 -1.42 -14.23 -4.46
N ASN A 266 -0.29 -13.86 -3.87
CA ASN A 266 -0.19 -13.48 -2.46
C ASN A 266 0.89 -12.42 -2.26
N VAL A 267 0.82 -11.69 -1.14
CA VAL A 267 1.93 -10.88 -0.63
C VAL A 267 2.65 -11.67 0.46
N GLN A 268 3.97 -11.66 0.42
CA GLN A 268 4.83 -12.24 1.44
C GLN A 268 6.01 -11.31 1.74
N ARG A 269 6.56 -11.42 2.95
CA ARG A 269 7.84 -10.80 3.27
C ARG A 269 9.00 -11.66 2.75
N MET A 270 10.07 -11.02 2.32
CA MET A 270 11.37 -11.63 2.08
C MET A 270 11.80 -12.40 3.33
N ASN A 271 12.15 -13.66 3.16
CA ASN A 271 12.57 -14.56 4.23
C ASN A 271 13.84 -15.30 3.80
N SER A 272 14.35 -16.20 4.65
CA SER A 272 15.57 -16.96 4.35
C SER A 272 15.48 -17.71 3.01
N TYR A 273 14.32 -18.31 2.70
CA TYR A 273 14.10 -19.03 1.44
C TYR A 273 14.21 -18.11 0.21
N TYR A 274 13.59 -16.93 0.23
CA TYR A 274 13.70 -15.99 -0.90
C TYR A 274 15.07 -15.31 -0.96
N ASN A 275 15.71 -15.06 0.18
CA ASN A 275 17.03 -14.43 0.24
C ASN A 275 18.11 -15.32 -0.39
N THR A 276 18.11 -16.63 -0.15
CA THR A 276 19.11 -17.56 -0.73
C THR A 276 18.91 -17.80 -2.22
N ARG A 277 17.71 -17.54 -2.75
CA ARG A 277 17.34 -17.77 -4.14
C ARG A 277 17.39 -16.51 -5.00
N PHE A 278 17.32 -15.33 -4.39
CA PHE A 278 17.31 -14.05 -5.11
C PHE A 278 18.60 -13.91 -5.92
N THR A 279 18.47 -13.69 -7.23
CA THR A 279 19.60 -13.50 -8.13
C THR A 279 19.80 -12.03 -8.45
N PHE A 280 18.75 -11.38 -8.95
CA PHE A 280 18.74 -9.96 -9.27
C PHE A 280 17.30 -9.47 -9.44
N GLY A 281 17.14 -8.16 -9.50
CA GLY A 281 15.88 -7.53 -9.88
C GLY A 281 16.10 -6.22 -10.60
N GLY A 282 15.03 -5.67 -11.15
CA GLY A 282 15.00 -4.41 -11.88
C GLY A 282 13.71 -4.25 -12.67
N ASN A 283 13.61 -3.21 -13.47
CA ASN A 283 12.50 -3.06 -14.39
C ASN A 283 12.90 -2.39 -15.70
N ILE A 284 11.92 -2.27 -16.60
CA ILE A 284 12.02 -1.57 -17.89
C ILE A 284 11.10 -0.34 -17.94
N LEU A 285 10.71 0.20 -16.78
CA LEU A 285 9.69 1.26 -16.66
C LEU A 285 10.28 2.66 -16.52
N ASP A 286 11.60 2.76 -16.37
CA ASP A 286 12.35 4.01 -16.22
C ASP A 286 13.04 4.39 -17.53
#